data_AF-A0A0G1MNX5-F1
#
_entry.id   AF-A0A0G1MNX5-F1
#
_cell.length_a   1.000
_cell.length_b   1.000
_cell.length_c   1.000
_cell.angle_alpha   90.00
_cell.angle_beta   90.00
_cell.angle_gamma   90.00
#
_symmetry.space_group_name_H-M   'P 1'
#
loop_
_entity.id
_entity.type
_entity.pdbx_description
1 polymer ?
#
loop_
_entity_poly.entity_id
_entity_poly.type
_entity_poly.pdbx_seq_one_letter_code
_entity_poly.pdbx_strand_id
1 'polypeptide(L)' 'MLLDLSIRELHEGFVQKKFSIVDVVSECYATVEKFQGKLNAFISIVDRGTALKEA' A
#
# COMPACT_ATOMS: atom_id res chain seq x y z
N MET A 1 -2.77 1.93 -11.02
CA MET A 1 -1.99 1.38 -9.90
C MET A 1 -2.98 1.06 -8.78
N LEU A 2 -2.73 0.10 -7.89
CA LEU A 2 -3.69 -0.26 -6.84
C LEU A 2 -4.04 0.96 -5.96
N LEU A 3 -3.09 1.88 -5.79
CA LEU A 3 -3.30 3.13 -5.04
C LEU A 3 -4.11 4.21 -5.76
N ASP A 4 -4.43 4.02 -7.05
CA ASP A 4 -5.33 4.91 -7.78
C ASP A 4 -6.81 4.53 -7.58
N LEU A 5 -7.06 3.32 -7.07
CA LEU A 5 -8.41 2.81 -6.82
C LEU A 5 -9.00 3.47 -5.57
N SER A 6 -10.28 3.81 -5.63
CA SER A 6 -11.04 4.17 -4.44
C SER A 6 -11.16 2.99 -3.49
N ILE A 7 -11.47 3.26 -2.22
CA ILE A 7 -11.71 2.22 -1.20
C ILE A 7 -12.78 1.23 -1.66
N ARG A 8 -13.81 1.70 -2.38
CA ARG A 8 -14.86 0.85 -2.94
C ARG A 8 -14.31 -0.11 -4.00
N GLU A 9 -13.51 0.40 -4.93
CA GLU A 9 -12.92 -0.42 -5.99
C GLU A 9 -11.90 -1.41 -5.42
N LEU A 10 -11.15 -1.02 -4.38
CA LEU A 10 -10.28 -1.93 -3.63
C LEU A 10 -11.08 -3.06 -2.98
N HIS A 11 -12.18 -2.72 -2.31
CA HIS A 11 -13.07 -3.71 -1.70
C HIS A 11 -13.63 -4.69 -2.75
N GLU A 12 -14.16 -4.18 -3.86
CA GLU A 12 -14.66 -5.00 -4.96
C GLU A 12 -13.56 -5.90 -5.53
N GLY A 13 -12.33 -5.38 -5.65
CA GLY A 13 -11.15 -6.14 -6.08
C GLY A 13 -10.76 -7.28 -5.12
N PHE A 14 -10.82 -7.04 -3.80
CA PHE A 14 -10.55 -8.07 -2.79
C PHE A 14 -11.61 -9.17 -2.80
N VAL A 15 -12.90 -8.80 -2.84
CA VAL A 15 -14.01 -9.78 -2.91
C VAL A 15 -13.89 -10.64 -4.16
N GLN A 16 -13.50 -10.03 -5.28
CA GLN A 16 -13.29 -10.74 -6.56
C GLN A 16 -11.92 -11.43 -6.65
N LYS A 17 -11.08 -11.36 -5.61
CA LYS A 17 -9.73 -11.94 -5.55
C LYS A 17 -8.82 -11.51 -6.71
N LYS A 18 -8.95 -10.27 -7.17
CA LYS A 18 -8.12 -9.68 -8.24
C LYS A 18 -6.69 -9.39 -7.79
N PHE A 19 -6.52 -9.13 -6.49
CA PHE A 19 -5.25 -8.87 -5.81
C PHE A 19 -5.44 -9.14 -4.31
N SER A 20 -4.32 -9.26 -3.60
CA SER A 20 -4.27 -9.43 -2.15
C SER A 20 -3.96 -8.11 -1.44
N ILE A 21 -4.22 -8.06 -0.14
CA ILE A 21 -3.85 -6.92 0.70
C ILE A 21 -2.32 -6.72 0.73
N VAL A 22 -1.55 -7.82 0.62
CA VAL A 22 -0.09 -7.81 0.50
C VAL A 22 0.37 -7.04 -0.75
N ASP A 23 -0.36 -7.15 -1.86
CA ASP A 23 -0.05 -6.41 -3.09
C ASP A 23 -0.24 -4.90 -2.89
N VAL A 24 -1.33 -4.50 -2.23
CA VAL A 24 -1.63 -3.09 -1.93
C VAL A 24 -0.59 -2.51 -0.97
N VAL A 25 -0.28 -3.21 0.13
CA VAL A 25 0.72 -2.76 1.11
C VAL A 25 2.10 -2.68 0.46
N SER A 26 2.46 -3.62 -0.41
CA SER A 26 3.73 -3.57 -1.15
C SER A 26 3.82 -2.35 -2.06
N GLU A 27 2.73 -1.99 -2.75
CA GLU A 27 2.66 -0.80 -3.60
C GLU A 27 2.74 0.50 -2.77
N CYS A 28 2.12 0.54 -1.58
CA CYS A 28 2.28 1.65 -0.62
C CYS A 28 3.76 1.88 -0.31
N TYR A 29 4.49 0.85 0.12
CA TYR A 29 5.91 1.00 0.46
C TYR A 29 6.76 1.41 -0.74
N ALA A 30 6.54 0.82 -1.92
CA ALA A 30 7.26 1.22 -3.14
C ALA A 30 7.01 2.70 -3.49
N THR A 31 5.79 3.19 -3.28
CA THR A 31 5.43 4.59 -3.50
C THR A 31 6.09 5.51 -2.48
N VAL A 32 6.08 5.11 -1.20
CA VAL A 32 6.76 5.86 -0.14
C VAL A 32 8.26 5.93 -0.41
N GLU A 33 8.93 4.81 -0.71
CA GLU A 33 10.36 4.78 -1.04
C GLU A 33 10.71 5.72 -2.22
N LYS A 34 9.83 5.79 -3.23
CA LYS A 34 10.03 6.64 -4.41
C LYS A 34 9.89 8.14 -4.12
N PHE A 35 9.00 8.53 -3.21
CA PHE A 35 8.61 9.94 -3.05
C PHE A 35 8.97 10.57 -1.70
N GLN A 36 9.24 9.76 -0.67
CA GLN A 36 9.49 10.25 0.69
C GLN A 36 10.66 11.24 0.74
N GLY A 37 11.77 10.97 0.02
CA GLY A 37 12.91 11.90 0.00
C GLY A 37 12.62 13.27 -0.62
N LYS A 38 11.49 13.43 -1.32
CA LYS A 38 11.06 14.69 -1.93
C LYS A 38 9.94 15.36 -1.14
N LEU A 39 8.96 14.57 -0.71
CA LEU A 39 7.75 15.07 -0.06
C LEU A 39 7.88 15.12 1.46
N ASN A 40 8.72 14.26 2.04
CA ASN A 40 8.86 14.03 3.48
C ASN A 40 7.49 13.95 4.18
N ALA A 41 6.56 13.22 3.57
CA ALA A 41 5.16 13.16 3.98
C ALA A 41 4.97 12.41 5.32
N PHE A 42 5.90 11.52 5.64
CA PHE A 42 5.87 10.71 6.86
C PHE A 42 7.00 11.11 7.81
N ILE A 43 6.70 11.27 9.12
CA ILE A 43 7.72 11.48 10.16
C ILE A 43 8.42 10.16 10.51
N SER A 44 7.64 9.10 10.62
CA SER A 44 8.11 7.73 10.83
C SER A 44 7.34 6.78 9.91
N ILE A 45 8.02 5.72 9.49
CA ILE A 45 7.45 4.65 8.67
C ILE A 45 7.63 3.36 9.48
N VAL A 46 6.54 2.60 9.66
CA VAL A 46 6.60 1.27 10.27
C VAL A 46 7.51 0.39 9.41
N ASP A 47 8.23 -0.55 10.01
CA ASP A 47 9.06 -1.43 9.19
C ASP A 47 8.19 -2.27 8.25
N ARG A 48 8.69 -2.46 7.02
CA ARG A 48 7.97 -3.16 5.96
C ARG A 48 7.60 -4.59 6.37
N GLY A 49 8.44 -5.27 7.14
CA GLY A 49 8.20 -6.64 7.58
C GLY A 49 7.00 -6.74 8.52
N THR A 50 6.90 -5.83 9.50
CA THR A 50 5.76 -5.76 10.42
C THR A 50 4.47 -5.42 9.67
N ALA A 51 4.49 -4.42 8.80
CA ALA A 51 3.29 -4.05 8.04
C ALA A 51 2.80 -5.16 7.09
N LEU A 52 3.71 -5.93 6.48
CA LEU A 52 3.35 -7.08 5.66
C LEU A 52 2.86 -8.27 6.48
N LYS A 53 3.28 -8.41 7.74
CA LYS A 53 2.81 -9.48 8.63
C LYS A 53 1.39 -9.22 9.14
N GLU A 54 1.03 -7.95 9.31
CA GLU A 54 -0.33 -7.54 9.71
C GLU A 54 -1.33 -7.52 8.54
N ALA A 55 -0.82 -7.54 7.31
CA ALA A 55 -1.60 -7.63 6.08
C ALA A 55 -2.06 -9.08 5.82
#